data_AF-A0A7X6UTK7-F1
#
_entry.id   AF-A0A7X6UTK7-F1
#
_cell.length_a   1.000
_cell.length_b   1.000
_cell.length_c   1.000
_cell.angle_alpha   90.00
_cell.angle_beta   90.00
_cell.angle_gamma   90.00
#
_symmetry.space_group_name_H-M   'P 1'
#
loop_
_entity.id
_entity.type
_entity.pdbx_description
1 polymer ?
#
loop_
_entity_poly.entity_id
_entity_poly.type
_entity_poly.pdbx_seq_one_letter_code
_entity_poly.pdbx_strand_id
1 'polypeptide(L)'
;MNTKLKMISWVLPALLLAAALGLMIGCEGSSTEDDASGVDKYFETESYASDPRYPLAAQEMDIKPPNVQISFIKQEVAFTVSGGNGIYHWHVGNSAKGAINAQGDNQALYVVTQLAENSVTVEDTAGHYAVAYLTPSTSTGAVPLVVSPSSVTLATGQLQASFAAQGGHAPYVWVSGNIKLGSVTYAAQTSHIAAYTAVAGVYGQNVVTVTDADGRRASATIITQQQ
;
A
#
# COMPACT_ATOMS: atom_id res chain seq x y z
N MET A 1 -57.99 30.68 -15.97
CA MET A 1 -58.50 32.02 -16.30
C MET A 1 -59.08 32.60 -15.02
N ASN A 2 -58.35 33.49 -14.34
CA ASN A 2 -58.88 34.30 -13.25
C ASN A 2 -58.07 35.59 -13.16
N THR A 3 -58.75 36.65 -13.57
CA THR A 3 -58.36 38.03 -13.74
C THR A 3 -58.60 38.80 -12.44
N LYS A 4 -57.55 39.33 -11.81
CA LYS A 4 -57.62 40.51 -10.93
C LYS A 4 -56.35 41.33 -11.14
N LEU A 5 -56.44 42.36 -12.00
CA LEU A 5 -56.36 43.79 -11.63
C LEU A 5 -55.01 44.11 -10.93
N LYS A 6 -53.97 44.61 -11.60
CA LYS A 6 -53.83 45.95 -12.21
C LYS A 6 -54.46 47.07 -11.37
N MET A 7 -53.76 47.50 -10.33
CA MET A 7 -53.76 48.88 -9.82
C MET A 7 -52.57 49.06 -8.85
N ILE A 8 -52.10 50.29 -8.69
CA ILE A 8 -50.87 50.72 -7.97
C ILE A 8 -49.64 50.83 -8.89
N SER A 9 -49.91 51.48 -10.02
CA SER A 9 -49.05 52.46 -10.64
C SER A 9 -48.94 53.68 -9.70
N TRP A 10 -47.72 54.20 -9.49
CA TRP A 10 -47.43 55.55 -8.92
C TRP A 10 -47.33 55.75 -7.40
N VAL A 11 -46.51 54.96 -6.71
CA VAL A 11 -45.92 55.41 -5.41
C VAL A 11 -44.39 55.26 -5.38
N LEU A 12 -43.77 54.74 -6.45
CA LEU A 12 -42.36 54.34 -6.44
C LEU A 12 -41.26 55.40 -6.72
N PRO A 13 -41.50 56.71 -7.00
CA PRO A 13 -40.38 57.66 -7.10
C PRO A 13 -40.21 58.59 -5.88
N ALA A 14 -41.12 58.59 -4.90
CA ALA A 14 -41.05 59.53 -3.76
C ALA A 14 -40.30 58.99 -2.53
N LEU A 15 -39.99 57.69 -2.45
CA LEU A 15 -39.27 57.10 -1.31
C LEU A 15 -37.76 56.91 -1.52
N LEU A 16 -37.25 57.19 -2.72
CA LEU A 16 -35.83 57.00 -3.09
C LEU A 16 -34.99 58.28 -2.98
N LEU A 17 -35.60 59.44 -2.66
CA LEU A 17 -34.88 60.71 -2.48
C LEU A 17 -34.65 61.09 -1.01
N ALA A 18 -35.21 60.34 -0.06
CA ALA A 18 -35.06 60.59 1.38
C ALA A 18 -34.03 59.66 2.08
N ALA A 19 -33.53 58.62 1.41
CA ALA A 19 -32.55 57.69 1.98
C ALA A 19 -31.08 58.04 1.66
N ALA A 20 -30.84 59.04 0.81
CA ALA A 20 -29.48 59.45 0.40
C ALA A 20 -28.89 60.60 1.25
N LEU A 21 -29.61 61.11 2.24
CA LEU A 21 -29.19 62.23 3.10
C LEU A 21 -29.02 61.86 4.59
N GLY A 22 -29.06 60.56 4.92
CA GLY A 22 -28.90 60.06 6.30
C GLY A 22 -27.55 59.41 6.61
N LEU A 23 -26.63 59.33 5.64
CA LEU A 23 -25.35 58.61 5.78
C LEU A 23 -24.16 59.50 6.18
N MET A 24 -24.39 60.76 6.55
CA MET A 24 -23.32 61.72 6.90
C MET A 24 -23.62 62.47 8.21
N ILE A 25 -23.99 61.72 9.26
CA ILE A 25 -23.84 62.13 10.65
C ILE A 25 -23.02 60.98 11.25
N GLY A 26 -21.70 61.07 11.34
CA GLY A 26 -21.06 62.02 12.22
C GLY A 26 -20.93 61.39 13.60
N CYS A 27 -20.03 60.41 13.73
CA CYS A 27 -19.39 60.08 14.99
C CYS A 27 -17.87 60.21 14.80
N GLU A 28 -17.45 61.34 14.23
CA GLU A 28 -16.11 61.84 14.48
C GLU A 28 -16.14 62.49 15.87
N GLY A 29 -15.95 61.68 16.91
CA GLY A 29 -15.63 62.18 18.23
C GLY A 29 -14.28 62.86 18.13
N SER A 30 -14.30 64.20 18.10
CA SER A 30 -13.10 65.02 18.21
C SER A 30 -12.36 64.62 19.48
N SER A 31 -11.15 64.10 19.32
CA SER A 31 -10.20 63.86 20.39
C SER A 31 -9.70 65.20 20.93
N THR A 32 -10.53 65.86 21.72
CA THR A 32 -10.07 66.81 22.73
C THR A 32 -9.91 66.00 24.01
N GLU A 33 -8.65 65.73 24.32
CA GLU A 33 -8.03 65.50 25.64
C GLU A 33 -8.99 65.20 26.81
N ASP A 34 -8.69 64.08 27.49
CA ASP A 34 -9.17 63.67 28.83
C ASP A 34 -10.35 62.69 28.95
N ASP A 35 -10.53 61.77 28.01
CA ASP A 35 -11.26 60.54 28.33
C ASP A 35 -10.48 59.28 27.94
N ALA A 36 -9.42 59.02 28.71
CA ALA A 36 -8.80 57.71 28.86
C ALA A 36 -9.78 56.74 29.56
N SER A 37 -11.00 56.61 29.06
CA SER A 37 -12.04 55.76 29.64
C SER A 37 -12.65 54.89 28.56
N GLY A 38 -12.34 53.59 28.65
CA GLY A 38 -12.93 52.57 27.80
C GLY A 38 -11.88 51.59 27.34
N VAL A 39 -11.24 51.87 26.22
CA VAL A 39 -10.39 50.88 25.53
C VAL A 39 -8.92 50.96 25.96
N ASP A 40 -8.35 52.15 26.06
CA ASP A 40 -6.92 52.29 26.37
C ASP A 40 -6.62 51.83 27.81
N LYS A 41 -7.44 52.24 28.78
CA LYS A 41 -7.36 51.74 30.16
C LYS A 41 -7.62 50.23 30.28
N TYR A 42 -8.53 49.69 29.45
CA TYR A 42 -8.80 48.25 29.46
C TYR A 42 -7.55 47.47 29.06
N PHE A 43 -6.81 47.91 28.03
CA PHE A 43 -5.56 47.26 27.62
C PHE A 43 -4.34 47.61 28.51
N GLU A 44 -4.38 48.71 29.26
CA GLU A 44 -3.36 49.04 30.27
C GLU A 44 -3.45 48.13 31.51
N THR A 45 -4.65 47.70 31.91
CA THR A 45 -4.84 46.81 33.08
C THR A 45 -5.07 45.35 32.71
N GLU A 46 -5.66 45.07 31.56
CA GLU A 46 -5.87 43.72 31.04
C GLU A 46 -4.82 43.45 29.97
N SER A 47 -3.71 42.83 30.37
CA SER A 47 -2.77 42.26 29.42
C SER A 47 -3.53 41.34 28.46
N TYR A 48 -3.16 41.30 27.17
CA TYR A 48 -3.68 40.34 26.21
C TYR A 48 -3.39 38.90 26.69
N ALA A 49 -4.24 38.39 27.56
CA ALA A 49 -4.26 37.01 27.98
C ALA A 49 -5.24 36.33 27.05
N SER A 50 -4.72 35.63 26.05
CA SER A 50 -5.52 34.59 25.40
C SER A 50 -6.01 33.66 26.52
N ASP A 51 -7.32 33.55 26.70
CA ASP A 51 -7.92 32.55 27.57
C ASP A 51 -7.20 31.22 27.30
N PRO A 52 -6.56 30.59 28.30
CA PRO A 52 -5.83 29.36 28.07
C PRO A 52 -6.78 28.38 27.42
N ARG A 53 -6.59 28.14 26.12
CA ARG A 53 -7.19 26.99 25.48
C ARG A 53 -6.54 25.81 26.18
N TYR A 54 -7.26 25.19 27.10
CA TYR A 54 -6.95 23.85 27.52
C TYR A 54 -7.26 22.98 26.29
N PRO A 55 -6.26 22.51 25.52
CA PRO A 55 -6.58 21.49 24.54
C PRO A 55 -7.15 20.35 25.37
N LEU A 56 -8.41 19.98 25.10
CA LEU A 56 -8.84 18.63 25.41
C LEU A 56 -7.75 17.73 24.83
N ALA A 57 -7.15 16.88 25.65
CA ALA A 57 -6.07 16.02 25.19
C ALA A 57 -6.54 15.35 23.91
N ALA A 58 -5.88 15.66 22.78
CA ALA A 58 -6.24 15.07 21.51
C ALA A 58 -6.18 13.56 21.72
N GLN A 59 -7.32 12.89 21.58
CA GLN A 59 -7.38 11.47 21.82
C GLN A 59 -6.72 10.78 20.63
N GLU A 60 -5.40 10.58 20.76
CA GLU A 60 -4.56 10.04 19.70
C GLU A 60 -5.12 8.70 19.22
N MET A 61 -5.23 8.58 17.90
CA MET A 61 -5.73 7.39 17.23
C MET A 61 -4.53 6.57 16.75
N ASP A 62 -4.53 5.28 17.02
CA ASP A 62 -3.44 4.36 16.65
C ASP A 62 -4.01 3.08 16.02
N ILE A 63 -3.28 2.53 15.05
CA ILE A 63 -3.63 1.31 14.32
C ILE A 63 -2.53 0.27 14.51
N LYS A 64 -2.93 -0.92 14.98
CA LYS A 64 -2.03 -2.05 15.19
C LYS A 64 -2.40 -3.22 14.27
N PRO A 65 -1.40 -3.89 13.67
CA PRO A 65 0.01 -3.50 13.58
C PRO A 65 0.24 -2.27 12.65
N PRO A 66 1.22 -1.39 12.91
CA PRO A 66 1.47 -0.20 12.09
C PRO A 66 2.25 -0.50 10.81
N ASN A 67 3.01 -1.60 10.80
CA ASN A 67 3.78 -2.07 9.65
C ASN A 67 3.61 -3.59 9.51
N VAL A 68 3.31 -4.05 8.30
CA VAL A 68 3.03 -5.46 8.00
C VAL A 68 3.83 -5.91 6.80
N GLN A 69 4.45 -7.08 6.93
CA GLN A 69 5.07 -7.80 5.83
C GLN A 69 4.06 -8.76 5.20
N ILE A 70 3.84 -8.65 3.88
CA ILE A 70 2.91 -9.53 3.14
C ILE A 70 3.70 -10.47 2.22
N SER A 71 3.39 -11.77 2.27
CA SER A 71 4.20 -12.82 1.65
C SER A 71 3.47 -13.57 0.52
N PHE A 72 2.14 -13.58 0.50
CA PHE A 72 1.36 -14.23 -0.57
C PHE A 72 0.01 -13.54 -0.84
N ILE A 73 -0.54 -13.74 -2.05
CA ILE A 73 -1.90 -13.27 -2.41
C ILE A 73 -2.95 -14.07 -1.64
N LYS A 74 -4.02 -13.41 -1.21
CA LYS A 74 -5.05 -13.90 -0.26
C LYS A 74 -4.57 -14.04 1.18
N GLN A 75 -3.38 -13.54 1.53
CA GLN A 75 -3.02 -13.36 2.93
C GLN A 75 -4.01 -12.39 3.58
N GLU A 76 -4.49 -12.75 4.76
CA GLU A 76 -5.35 -11.92 5.58
C GLU A 76 -4.56 -11.27 6.71
N VAL A 77 -4.86 -10.01 7.01
CA VAL A 77 -4.20 -9.24 8.07
C VAL A 77 -5.28 -8.53 8.88
N ALA A 78 -5.35 -8.84 10.17
CA ALA A 78 -6.24 -8.15 11.09
C ALA A 78 -5.58 -6.85 11.60
N PHE A 79 -6.30 -5.74 11.44
CA PHE A 79 -5.96 -4.46 12.05
C PHE A 79 -6.92 -4.18 13.20
N THR A 80 -6.40 -3.57 14.26
CA THR A 80 -7.18 -3.09 15.41
C THR A 80 -6.84 -1.63 15.64
N VAL A 81 -7.86 -0.79 15.81
CA VAL A 81 -7.70 0.61 16.17
C VAL A 81 -7.91 0.82 17.67
N SER A 82 -7.12 1.72 18.25
CA SER A 82 -7.27 2.21 19.63
C SER A 82 -7.29 3.74 19.64
N GLY A 83 -8.04 4.33 20.58
CA GLY A 83 -8.25 5.78 20.64
C GLY A 83 -9.33 6.25 19.68
N GLY A 84 -9.38 7.55 19.39
CA GLY A 84 -10.45 8.17 18.61
C GLY A 84 -11.84 8.11 19.29
N ASN A 85 -12.85 8.59 18.56
CA ASN A 85 -14.23 8.74 19.02
C ASN A 85 -15.25 8.33 17.94
N GLY A 86 -16.24 7.52 18.35
CA GLY A 86 -17.36 7.11 17.52
C GLY A 86 -17.03 5.94 16.59
N ILE A 87 -17.64 5.92 15.40
CA ILE A 87 -17.51 4.85 14.42
C ILE A 87 -16.22 5.01 13.62
N TYR A 88 -15.56 3.90 13.31
CA TYR A 88 -14.36 3.90 12.47
C TYR A 88 -14.67 3.57 11.01
N HIS A 89 -14.11 4.38 10.12
CA HIS A 89 -14.17 4.23 8.67
C HIS A 89 -12.82 3.75 8.14
N TRP A 90 -12.82 2.59 7.48
CA TRP A 90 -11.60 1.93 7.01
C TRP A 90 -11.43 2.10 5.50
N HIS A 91 -10.22 2.46 5.09
CA HIS A 91 -9.86 2.69 3.70
C HIS A 91 -8.56 1.99 3.34
N VAL A 92 -8.47 1.50 2.10
CA VAL A 92 -7.24 0.98 1.52
C VAL A 92 -6.66 2.01 0.57
N GLY A 93 -5.33 2.24 0.63
CA GLY A 93 -4.66 3.23 -0.21
C GLY A 93 -4.79 2.93 -1.71
N ASN A 94 -4.75 1.65 -2.09
CA ASN A 94 -5.02 1.20 -3.45
C ASN A 94 -5.84 -0.10 -3.47
N SER A 95 -7.08 -0.02 -3.96
CA SER A 95 -8.03 -1.13 -4.01
C SER A 95 -7.67 -2.23 -5.02
N ALA A 96 -6.77 -1.96 -5.98
CA ALA A 96 -6.26 -3.00 -6.87
C ALA A 96 -5.26 -3.95 -6.15
N LYS A 97 -4.65 -3.49 -5.05
CA LYS A 97 -3.60 -4.22 -4.31
C LYS A 97 -4.12 -4.93 -3.06
N GLY A 98 -5.28 -4.54 -2.55
CA GLY A 98 -6.01 -5.29 -1.55
C GLY A 98 -7.39 -4.70 -1.25
N ALA A 99 -8.13 -5.41 -0.41
CA ALA A 99 -9.43 -4.99 0.08
C ALA A 99 -9.43 -4.98 1.61
N ILE A 100 -10.16 -4.04 2.22
CA ILE A 100 -10.32 -3.91 3.67
C ILE A 100 -11.81 -3.99 4.01
N ASN A 101 -12.17 -4.81 5.00
CA ASN A 101 -13.55 -4.92 5.48
C ASN A 101 -13.56 -4.75 7.00
N ALA A 102 -14.39 -3.85 7.51
CA ALA A 102 -14.60 -3.68 8.95
C ALA A 102 -15.10 -5.00 9.58
N GLN A 103 -14.60 -5.30 10.77
CA GLN A 103 -14.95 -6.47 11.59
C GLN A 103 -15.25 -5.98 13.00
N GLY A 104 -16.52 -6.02 13.40
CA GLY A 104 -16.93 -5.50 14.70
C GLY A 104 -16.66 -4.00 14.87
N ASP A 105 -16.46 -3.58 16.11
CA ASP A 105 -16.47 -2.16 16.47
C ASP A 105 -15.15 -1.46 16.19
N ASN A 106 -14.00 -2.12 16.32
CA ASN A 106 -12.67 -1.49 16.22
C ASN A 106 -11.64 -2.33 15.44
N GLN A 107 -12.08 -3.28 14.63
CA GLN A 107 -11.19 -4.11 13.82
C GLN A 107 -11.54 -4.05 12.34
N ALA A 108 -10.60 -4.43 11.50
CA ALA A 108 -10.84 -4.69 10.10
C ALA A 108 -9.89 -5.77 9.57
N LEU A 109 -10.36 -6.51 8.58
CA LEU A 109 -9.62 -7.58 7.92
C LEU A 109 -9.21 -7.11 6.52
N TYR A 110 -7.91 -6.99 6.32
CA TYR A 110 -7.32 -6.71 5.02
C TYR A 110 -7.01 -8.02 4.29
N VAL A 111 -7.31 -8.08 2.99
CA VAL A 111 -6.99 -9.21 2.13
C VAL A 111 -6.08 -8.74 0.99
N VAL A 112 -4.91 -9.36 0.86
CA VAL A 112 -3.95 -9.07 -0.23
C VAL A 112 -4.52 -9.56 -1.57
N THR A 113 -4.65 -8.66 -2.55
CA THR A 113 -4.99 -9.04 -3.95
C THR A 113 -3.76 -8.99 -4.86
N GLN A 114 -2.75 -8.19 -4.52
CA GLN A 114 -1.48 -8.10 -5.23
C GLN A 114 -0.32 -7.94 -4.23
N LEU A 115 0.80 -8.62 -4.47
CA LEU A 115 2.04 -8.45 -3.69
C LEU A 115 2.77 -7.17 -4.08
N ALA A 116 2.29 -6.05 -3.55
CA ALA A 116 2.88 -4.73 -3.73
C ALA A 116 2.67 -3.89 -2.48
N GLU A 117 3.43 -2.80 -2.34
CA GLU A 117 3.24 -1.84 -1.24
C GLU A 117 1.83 -1.25 -1.26
N ASN A 118 1.22 -1.16 -0.09
CA ASN A 118 -0.10 -0.58 0.12
C ASN A 118 -0.21 0.04 1.52
N SER A 119 -1.31 0.72 1.79
CA SER A 119 -1.63 1.25 3.12
C SER A 119 -3.06 0.97 3.50
N VAL A 120 -3.33 0.95 4.81
CA VAL A 120 -4.66 0.95 5.39
C VAL A 120 -4.78 2.19 6.26
N THR A 121 -5.78 3.01 6.00
CA THR A 121 -6.11 4.20 6.80
C THR A 121 -7.41 3.94 7.55
N VAL A 122 -7.48 4.38 8.79
CA VAL A 122 -8.70 4.38 9.59
C VAL A 122 -8.97 5.81 10.05
N GLU A 123 -10.23 6.26 9.93
CA GLU A 123 -10.71 7.58 10.34
C GLU A 123 -11.87 7.44 11.32
N ASP A 124 -11.92 8.27 12.36
CA ASP A 124 -13.05 8.32 13.30
C ASP A 124 -14.08 9.41 12.93
N THR A 125 -15.23 9.44 13.61
CA THR A 125 -16.26 10.45 13.33
C THR A 125 -15.88 11.89 13.71
N ALA A 126 -14.80 12.07 14.48
CA ALA A 126 -14.26 13.38 14.84
C ALA A 126 -13.17 13.86 13.87
N GLY A 127 -12.82 13.06 12.85
CA GLY A 127 -11.81 13.37 11.84
C GLY A 127 -10.38 13.04 12.24
N HIS A 128 -10.16 12.29 13.32
CA HIS A 128 -8.85 11.74 13.64
C HIS A 128 -8.55 10.56 12.70
N TYR A 129 -7.27 10.37 12.34
CA TYR A 129 -6.86 9.27 11.48
C TYR A 129 -5.60 8.56 11.98
N ALA A 130 -5.49 7.28 11.62
CA ALA A 130 -4.29 6.47 11.79
C ALA A 130 -4.00 5.67 10.51
N VAL A 131 -2.72 5.35 10.26
CA VAL A 131 -2.29 4.66 9.03
C VAL A 131 -1.36 3.49 9.37
N ALA A 132 -1.62 2.34 8.73
CA ALA A 132 -0.73 1.20 8.70
C ALA A 132 -0.18 0.98 7.29
N TYR A 133 1.07 0.53 7.20
CA TYR A 133 1.75 0.26 5.94
C TYR A 133 1.96 -1.23 5.72
N LEU A 134 1.69 -1.69 4.51
CA LEU A 134 1.95 -3.04 4.06
C LEU A 134 3.08 -2.99 3.03
N THR A 135 4.12 -3.76 3.28
CA THR A 135 5.24 -3.93 2.36
C THR A 135 5.34 -5.40 2.00
N PRO A 136 5.55 -5.75 0.73
CA PRO A 136 5.85 -7.13 0.39
C PRO A 136 7.07 -7.57 1.16
N SER A 137 6.99 -8.76 1.75
CA SER A 137 8.16 -9.51 2.16
C SER A 137 9.03 -9.66 0.92
N THR A 138 9.95 -8.73 0.72
CA THR A 138 11.08 -8.99 -0.15
C THR A 138 11.81 -10.11 0.55
N SER A 139 11.68 -11.32 0.01
CA SER A 139 12.56 -12.41 0.36
C SER A 139 13.99 -11.98 0.03
N THR A 140 14.58 -11.20 0.93
CA THR A 140 16.00 -10.83 1.00
C THR A 140 16.78 -11.93 1.70
N GLY A 141 16.20 -13.13 1.78
CA GLY A 141 16.83 -14.40 2.08
C GLY A 141 16.62 -15.40 0.94
N ALA A 142 16.48 -14.95 -0.31
CA ALA A 142 16.46 -15.84 -1.46
C ALA A 142 17.81 -16.58 -1.52
N VAL A 143 17.85 -17.79 -0.96
CA VAL A 143 18.97 -18.70 -1.12
C VAL A 143 19.13 -18.88 -2.64
N PRO A 144 20.30 -18.54 -3.22
CA PRO A 144 20.46 -18.57 -4.66
C PRO A 144 20.12 -19.96 -5.19
N LEU A 145 19.37 -20.02 -6.27
CA LEU A 145 19.13 -21.28 -6.97
C LEU A 145 20.46 -21.77 -7.56
N VAL A 146 20.89 -22.95 -7.15
CA VAL A 146 22.10 -23.60 -7.66
C VAL A 146 21.80 -25.05 -8.04
N VAL A 147 22.57 -25.59 -8.99
CA VAL A 147 22.51 -27.01 -9.38
C VAL A 147 23.81 -27.69 -8.98
N SER A 148 23.69 -28.87 -8.37
CA SER A 148 24.83 -29.73 -8.04
C SER A 148 24.61 -31.15 -8.59
N PRO A 149 25.62 -31.76 -9.23
CA PRO A 149 26.88 -31.14 -9.65
C PRO A 149 26.66 -30.09 -10.75
N SER A 150 27.53 -29.08 -10.85
CA SER A 150 27.47 -28.05 -11.91
C SER A 150 28.01 -28.55 -13.25
N SER A 151 28.77 -29.66 -13.25
CA SER A 151 29.16 -30.38 -14.46
C SER A 151 29.34 -31.87 -14.21
N VAL A 152 29.11 -32.68 -15.25
CA VAL A 152 29.35 -34.13 -15.27
C VAL A 152 29.98 -34.52 -16.59
N THR A 153 31.04 -35.32 -16.54
CA THR A 153 31.59 -36.00 -17.72
C THR A 153 31.17 -37.46 -17.69
N LEU A 154 30.42 -37.89 -18.69
CA LEU A 154 30.03 -39.28 -18.90
C LEU A 154 31.05 -39.97 -19.79
N ALA A 155 31.73 -40.96 -19.23
CA ALA A 155 32.64 -41.84 -19.97
C ALA A 155 31.88 -42.71 -20.98
N THR A 156 32.58 -43.31 -21.92
CA THR A 156 31.97 -44.22 -22.90
C THR A 156 31.20 -45.35 -22.20
N GLY A 157 29.93 -45.53 -22.59
CA GLY A 157 29.01 -46.50 -21.97
C GLY A 157 28.26 -46.00 -20.73
N GLN A 158 28.64 -44.86 -20.14
CA GLN A 158 27.87 -44.20 -19.08
C GLN A 158 26.80 -43.32 -19.72
N LEU A 159 25.52 -43.57 -19.42
CA LEU A 159 24.40 -42.84 -20.01
C LEU A 159 23.59 -42.03 -19.00
N GLN A 160 23.91 -42.08 -17.71
CA GLN A 160 23.07 -41.49 -16.68
C GLN A 160 23.85 -40.50 -15.80
N ALA A 161 23.19 -39.40 -15.45
CA ALA A 161 23.64 -38.44 -14.45
C ALA A 161 22.44 -37.99 -13.60
N SER A 162 22.69 -37.61 -12.36
CA SER A 162 21.68 -36.99 -11.49
C SER A 162 22.10 -35.57 -11.10
N PHE A 163 21.11 -34.71 -10.93
CA PHE A 163 21.27 -33.32 -10.54
C PHE A 163 20.30 -32.99 -9.41
N ALA A 164 20.76 -32.16 -8.48
CA ALA A 164 19.96 -31.62 -7.40
C ALA A 164 19.92 -30.09 -7.47
N ALA A 165 18.73 -29.51 -7.39
CA ALA A 165 18.52 -28.09 -7.18
C ALA A 165 18.56 -27.78 -5.68
N GLN A 166 19.28 -26.73 -5.31
CA GLN A 166 19.37 -26.22 -3.95
C GLN A 166 19.11 -24.71 -3.94
N GLY A 167 18.57 -24.19 -2.84
CA GLY A 167 18.05 -22.83 -2.78
C GLY A 167 16.84 -22.67 -3.70
N GLY A 168 16.51 -21.43 -4.08
CA GLY A 168 15.33 -21.17 -4.89
C GLY A 168 14.00 -21.36 -4.13
N HIS A 169 12.89 -21.34 -4.87
CA HIS A 169 11.57 -21.72 -4.36
C HIS A 169 10.93 -22.81 -5.20
N ALA A 170 10.53 -23.91 -4.57
CA ALA A 170 9.78 -24.97 -5.24
C ALA A 170 8.39 -24.47 -5.73
N PRO A 171 7.80 -25.08 -6.77
CA PRO A 171 8.29 -26.23 -7.53
C PRO A 171 9.43 -25.90 -8.52
N TYR A 172 10.22 -26.92 -8.86
CA TYR A 172 11.28 -26.80 -9.86
C TYR A 172 10.88 -27.44 -11.20
N VAL A 173 11.34 -26.84 -12.29
CA VAL A 173 11.11 -27.32 -13.66
C VAL A 173 12.46 -27.53 -14.35
N TRP A 174 12.70 -28.73 -14.87
CA TRP A 174 13.95 -29.09 -15.54
C TRP A 174 13.76 -29.24 -17.05
N VAL A 175 14.74 -28.74 -17.80
CA VAL A 175 14.76 -28.84 -19.27
C VAL A 175 16.16 -29.25 -19.74
N SER A 176 16.22 -30.10 -20.77
CA SER A 176 17.45 -30.37 -21.50
C SER A 176 17.60 -29.40 -22.67
N GLY A 177 18.77 -28.78 -22.79
CA GLY A 177 19.09 -27.81 -23.84
C GLY A 177 19.17 -28.43 -25.23
N ASN A 178 19.50 -29.72 -25.33
CA ASN A 178 19.51 -30.45 -26.60
C ASN A 178 19.02 -31.89 -26.45
N ILE A 179 17.77 -32.14 -26.85
CA ILE A 179 17.11 -33.45 -26.75
C ILE A 179 17.79 -34.53 -27.62
N LYS A 180 18.57 -34.15 -28.64
CA LYS A 180 19.33 -35.10 -29.47
C LYS A 180 20.53 -35.70 -28.72
N LEU A 181 21.01 -35.02 -27.67
CA LEU A 181 22.11 -35.49 -26.83
C LEU A 181 21.60 -36.24 -25.59
N GLY A 182 20.38 -35.96 -25.13
CA GLY A 182 19.74 -36.65 -24.02
C GLY A 182 18.52 -35.93 -23.48
N SER A 183 17.80 -36.60 -22.57
CA SER A 183 16.57 -36.10 -21.95
C SER A 183 16.71 -35.98 -20.44
N VAL A 184 15.93 -35.08 -19.83
CA VAL A 184 15.83 -34.93 -18.38
C VAL A 184 14.44 -35.36 -17.89
N THR A 185 14.38 -36.09 -16.77
CA THR A 185 13.15 -36.58 -16.16
C THR A 185 13.18 -36.32 -14.65
N TYR A 186 12.04 -35.95 -14.07
CA TYR A 186 11.87 -35.70 -12.64
C TYR A 186 10.39 -35.91 -12.26
N ALA A 187 10.11 -36.16 -10.98
CA ALA A 187 8.74 -36.22 -10.45
C ALA A 187 8.38 -34.89 -9.80
N ALA A 188 7.11 -34.48 -9.88
CA ALA A 188 6.65 -33.20 -9.33
C ALA A 188 6.89 -33.11 -7.80
N GLN A 189 6.64 -34.21 -7.08
CA GLN A 189 6.82 -34.31 -5.63
C GLN A 189 8.28 -34.28 -5.19
N THR A 190 9.21 -34.64 -6.09
CA THR A 190 10.67 -34.65 -5.83
C THR A 190 11.41 -33.79 -6.86
N SER A 191 10.80 -32.67 -7.28
CA SER A 191 11.31 -31.83 -8.37
C SER A 191 12.68 -31.21 -8.11
N HIS A 192 13.15 -31.24 -6.86
CA HIS A 192 14.50 -30.85 -6.48
C HIS A 192 15.58 -31.83 -7.00
N ILE A 193 15.21 -33.03 -7.47
CA ILE A 193 16.12 -34.00 -8.09
C ILE A 193 15.66 -34.27 -9.52
N ALA A 194 16.61 -34.27 -10.45
CA ALA A 194 16.39 -34.67 -11.84
C ALA A 194 17.42 -35.70 -12.29
N ALA A 195 16.97 -36.62 -13.14
CA ALA A 195 17.82 -37.59 -13.82
C ALA A 195 17.97 -37.20 -15.29
N TYR A 196 19.21 -37.17 -15.76
CA TYR A 196 19.55 -37.01 -17.18
C TYR A 196 19.90 -38.37 -17.77
N THR A 197 19.37 -38.66 -18.96
CA THR A 197 19.71 -39.85 -19.75
C THR A 197 20.26 -39.43 -21.11
N ALA A 198 21.53 -39.73 -21.37
CA ALA A 198 22.19 -39.49 -22.64
C ALA A 198 21.68 -40.44 -23.73
N VAL A 199 21.70 -39.98 -24.98
CA VAL A 199 21.43 -40.84 -26.13
C VAL A 199 22.68 -41.70 -26.41
N ALA A 200 22.50 -43.02 -26.45
CA ALA A 200 23.60 -43.95 -26.68
C ALA A 200 24.30 -43.69 -28.03
N GLY A 201 25.63 -43.68 -28.03
CA GLY A 201 26.45 -43.48 -29.24
C GLY A 201 26.51 -42.04 -29.75
N VAL A 202 25.91 -41.07 -29.03
CA VAL A 202 25.98 -39.65 -29.36
C VAL A 202 26.89 -38.95 -28.37
N TYR A 203 27.85 -38.17 -28.88
CA TYR A 203 28.85 -37.47 -28.09
C TYR A 203 28.73 -35.96 -28.26
N GLY A 204 29.12 -35.22 -27.23
CA GLY A 204 29.05 -33.76 -27.22
C GLY A 204 28.67 -33.19 -25.86
N GLN A 205 28.51 -31.86 -25.84
CA GLN A 205 28.15 -31.11 -24.65
C GLN A 205 26.66 -30.78 -24.65
N ASN A 206 25.97 -31.12 -23.57
CA ASN A 206 24.59 -30.73 -23.32
C ASN A 206 24.52 -29.85 -22.06
N VAL A 207 23.42 -29.12 -21.89
CA VAL A 207 23.13 -28.31 -20.71
C VAL A 207 21.78 -28.71 -20.17
N VAL A 208 21.67 -28.95 -18.87
CA VAL A 208 20.38 -29.04 -18.18
C VAL A 208 20.15 -27.76 -17.41
N THR A 209 18.93 -27.22 -17.48
CA THR A 209 18.55 -25.99 -16.79
C THR A 209 17.38 -26.27 -15.87
N VAL A 210 17.47 -25.81 -14.63
CA VAL A 210 16.38 -25.77 -13.67
C VAL A 210 15.83 -24.36 -13.55
N THR A 211 14.51 -24.23 -13.48
CA THR A 211 13.80 -22.99 -13.18
C THR A 211 12.98 -23.17 -11.90
N ASP A 212 13.04 -22.23 -10.98
CA ASP A 212 12.22 -22.24 -9.75
C ASP A 212 10.88 -21.51 -9.94
N ALA A 213 10.02 -21.51 -8.91
CA ALA A 213 8.68 -20.91 -8.96
C ALA A 213 8.70 -19.38 -9.19
N ASP A 214 9.80 -18.73 -8.87
CA ASP A 214 10.00 -17.29 -9.04
C ASP A 214 10.64 -16.96 -10.40
N GLY A 215 10.90 -17.96 -11.25
CA GLY A 215 11.51 -17.81 -12.56
C GLY A 215 13.04 -17.70 -12.56
N ARG A 216 13.71 -17.92 -11.42
CA ARG A 216 15.17 -17.95 -11.34
C ARG A 216 15.70 -19.20 -12.02
N ARG A 217 16.90 -19.12 -12.58
CA ARG A 217 17.50 -20.22 -13.35
C ARG A 217 18.90 -20.57 -12.89
N ALA A 218 19.20 -21.87 -12.91
CA ALA A 218 20.54 -22.42 -12.76
C ALA A 218 20.74 -23.56 -13.77
N SER A 219 21.99 -23.86 -14.11
CA SER A 219 22.31 -24.84 -15.15
C SER A 219 23.49 -25.71 -14.75
N ALA A 220 23.53 -26.91 -15.31
CA ALA A 220 24.69 -27.80 -15.25
C ALA A 220 25.07 -28.32 -16.64
N THR A 221 26.37 -28.53 -16.85
CA THR A 221 26.93 -28.98 -18.12
C THR A 221 27.19 -30.48 -18.12
N ILE A 222 26.77 -31.18 -19.16
CA ILE A 222 27.06 -32.60 -19.36
C ILE A 222 27.99 -32.74 -20.55
N ILE A 223 29.09 -33.47 -20.40
CA ILE A 223 30.01 -33.79 -21.48
C ILE A 223 29.98 -35.30 -21.69
N THR A 224 29.61 -35.74 -22.88
CA THR A 224 29.67 -37.15 -23.29
C THR A 224 30.89 -37.34 -24.19
N GLN A 225 31.82 -38.22 -23.79
CA GLN A 225 33.10 -38.40 -24.48
C GLN A 225 33.16 -39.70 -25.28
N GLN A 226 33.77 -39.60 -26.46
CA GLN A 226 34.31 -40.73 -27.19
C GLN A 226 35.73 -41.00 -26.67
N GLN A 227 36.09 -42.27 -26.47
CA GLN A 227 37.46 -42.66 -26.15
C GLN A 227 38.45 -42.23 -27.23
#